data_AF-A0A958ALV4-F1
#
_entry.id   AF-A0A958ALV4-F1
#
_cell.length_a   1.000
_cell.length_b   1.000
_cell.length_c   1.000
_cell.angle_alpha   90.00
_cell.angle_beta   90.00
_cell.angle_gamma   90.00
#
_symmetry.space_group_name_H-M   'P 1'
#
loop_
_entity.id
_entity.type
_entity.pdbx_description
1 polymer ?
#
loop_
_entity_poly.entity_id
_entity_poly.type
_entity_poly.pdbx_seq_one_letter_code
_entity_poly.pdbx_strand_id
1 'polypeptide(L)'
;YTVLQLTKGIPNSATLKVLVVKTVDANTPGIRDTRDDPALACTIGRELTYHFVNAAGAPVVHADPEGRNGWILAGSAFDGVRTQADLIPGEQPFQNTVDGLIPPAYIRELREGPIIPILNQVTTTVPGKYDLQIAWYRPDARNVAWPVKTVGYNCQWPANPPQIVIASELGSEIDGQPLLDPARFADVTVYHQPNDSQPGYSPNHEHALLAASNLGNAAPALYALRTDLFDRDEGNSAAGMQSYALLKYRDPTQGNRTQVQVYQVVLTRTTTPIDDATVKPFPTDEMAPGDKVTVPLAVVGVRNLGSAMITVTYATDLVTATQCAPNRQDFISSTKRDDAVGCRIENGQIIVDLETRNRHGLSGDPLLAELSFTAITTTSVASSVQVVRSSLQSPNYEDLHYNLVAGNPVFAPIPLRGLLDTQPCTQTTTFEPEKATPYWEDFKGQIWARAAGEMKVLYYY
;
A
#
# COMPACT_ATOMS: atom_id res chain seq x y z
N TYR A 1 45.62 -8.23 -4.81
CA TYR A 1 46.44 -9.44 -4.62
C TYR A 1 46.05 -10.09 -3.30
N THR A 2 45.70 -11.37 -3.31
CA THR A 2 45.30 -12.14 -2.13
C THR A 2 46.54 -12.63 -1.39
N VAL A 3 46.68 -12.36 -0.10
CA VAL A 3 47.66 -13.05 0.74
C VAL A 3 46.91 -14.08 1.57
N LEU A 4 47.16 -15.35 1.30
CA LEU A 4 46.71 -16.47 2.11
C LEU A 4 47.72 -16.67 3.23
N GLN A 5 47.31 -16.57 4.50
CA GLN A 5 48.15 -17.02 5.60
C GLN A 5 47.79 -18.47 5.95
N LEU A 6 48.61 -19.39 5.46
CA LEU A 6 48.59 -20.80 5.87
C LEU A 6 49.07 -20.91 7.31
N THR A 7 48.20 -21.26 8.24
CA THR A 7 48.64 -21.80 9.53
C THR A 7 48.83 -23.30 9.37
N LYS A 8 50.08 -23.77 9.43
CA LYS A 8 50.45 -25.17 9.26
C LYS A 8 49.71 -26.03 10.28
N GLY A 9 48.94 -27.00 9.81
CA GLY A 9 48.38 -28.05 10.66
C GLY A 9 49.50 -28.86 11.31
N ILE A 10 49.38 -29.13 12.60
CA ILE A 10 50.22 -30.10 13.31
C ILE A 10 49.90 -31.51 12.77
N PRO A 11 50.86 -32.46 12.75
CA PRO A 11 50.79 -33.70 11.94
C PRO A 11 49.59 -34.64 12.16
N ASN A 12 48.75 -34.40 13.16
CA ASN A 12 47.69 -35.31 13.60
C ASN A 12 46.26 -34.78 13.36
N SER A 13 46.07 -33.71 12.57
CA SER A 13 44.75 -33.17 12.21
C SER A 13 44.49 -33.30 10.71
N ALA A 14 43.42 -34.00 10.33
CA ALA A 14 42.95 -34.11 8.93
C ALA A 14 42.17 -32.87 8.45
N THR A 15 42.02 -31.83 9.27
CA THR A 15 41.19 -30.66 8.95
C THR A 15 42.07 -29.46 8.58
N LEU A 16 42.02 -29.06 7.30
CA LEU A 16 42.54 -27.78 6.84
C LEU A 16 41.55 -26.68 7.27
N LYS A 17 41.95 -25.80 8.19
CA LYS A 17 41.18 -24.59 8.51
C LYS A 17 41.73 -23.43 7.69
N VAL A 18 41.01 -23.04 6.64
CA VAL A 18 41.30 -21.82 5.89
C VAL A 18 40.50 -20.70 6.54
N LEU A 19 41.19 -19.77 7.20
CA LEU A 19 40.57 -18.54 7.67
C LEU A 19 40.93 -17.43 6.68
N VAL A 20 39.93 -16.97 5.92
CA VAL A 20 40.08 -15.82 5.03
C VAL A 20 40.08 -14.56 5.90
N VAL A 21 41.27 -14.11 6.31
CA VAL A 21 41.43 -12.84 7.01
C VAL A 21 42.11 -11.87 6.05
N LYS A 22 41.29 -11.09 5.35
CA LYS A 22 41.50 -9.66 5.04
C LYS A 22 40.60 -9.23 3.89
N THR A 23 39.42 -8.73 4.24
CA THR A 23 38.69 -7.76 3.45
C THR A 23 39.49 -6.47 3.37
N VAL A 24 39.57 -5.89 2.18
CA VAL A 24 40.33 -4.66 1.92
C VAL A 24 39.73 -3.53 2.75
N ASP A 25 40.61 -2.80 3.43
CA ASP A 25 40.30 -1.75 4.41
C ASP A 25 39.44 -0.61 3.80
N ALA A 26 38.69 0.08 4.67
CA ALA A 26 37.60 1.03 4.38
C ALA A 26 37.92 2.28 3.53
N ASN A 27 39.10 2.38 2.92
CA ASN A 27 39.50 3.46 2.01
C ASN A 27 40.31 2.99 0.78
N THR A 28 40.14 1.74 0.34
CA THR A 28 40.76 1.23 -0.90
C THR A 28 39.74 1.23 -2.06
N PRO A 29 40.09 1.70 -3.28
CA PRO A 29 39.20 1.60 -4.44
C PRO A 29 38.72 0.16 -4.65
N GLY A 30 37.42 -0.10 -4.49
CA GLY A 30 36.89 -1.47 -4.62
C GLY A 30 35.43 -1.68 -4.19
N ILE A 31 34.97 -1.03 -3.13
CA ILE A 31 33.54 -1.01 -2.76
C ILE A 31 32.85 0.01 -3.64
N ARG A 32 31.85 -0.41 -4.42
CA ARG A 32 30.96 0.56 -5.08
C ARG A 32 29.97 0.98 -4.03
N ASP A 33 30.04 2.25 -3.68
CA ASP A 33 29.06 2.92 -2.86
C ASP A 33 27.80 3.14 -3.69
N THR A 34 26.66 2.64 -3.22
CA THR A 34 25.38 2.83 -3.94
C THR A 34 24.69 4.12 -3.56
N ARG A 35 25.21 4.90 -2.61
CA ARG A 35 24.59 6.17 -2.19
C ARG A 35 24.44 7.15 -3.35
N ASP A 36 25.41 7.17 -4.25
CA ASP A 36 25.44 8.09 -5.40
C ASP A 36 24.91 7.44 -6.70
N ASP A 37 24.44 6.19 -6.62
CA ASP A 37 23.95 5.43 -7.77
C ASP A 37 22.47 5.07 -7.60
N PRO A 38 21.55 5.89 -8.14
CA PRO A 38 20.11 5.64 -8.02
C PRO A 38 19.67 4.35 -8.71
N ALA A 39 20.44 3.81 -9.66
CA ALA A 39 20.16 2.52 -10.29
C ALA A 39 20.52 1.32 -9.40
N LEU A 40 21.27 1.54 -8.32
CA LEU A 40 21.66 0.54 -7.32
C LEU A 40 21.11 0.84 -5.91
N ALA A 41 20.24 1.83 -5.79
CA ALA A 41 19.60 2.17 -4.53
C ALA A 41 18.83 0.96 -3.99
N CYS A 42 19.14 0.55 -2.77
CA CYS A 42 18.43 -0.53 -2.11
C CYS A 42 17.04 -0.02 -1.69
N THR A 43 15.98 -0.71 -2.10
CA THR A 43 14.60 -0.38 -1.71
C THR A 43 14.02 -1.51 -0.86
N ILE A 44 13.37 -1.18 0.25
CA ILE A 44 12.75 -2.18 1.12
C ILE A 44 11.67 -2.98 0.41
N GLY A 45 11.65 -4.29 0.68
CA GLY A 45 10.76 -5.26 0.03
C GLY A 45 11.11 -5.60 -1.41
N ARG A 46 12.10 -4.93 -2.02
CA ARG A 46 12.58 -5.23 -3.37
C ARG A 46 13.80 -6.12 -3.31
N GLU A 47 13.75 -7.25 -4.02
CA GLU A 47 14.92 -8.12 -4.16
C GLU A 47 16.14 -7.33 -4.66
N LEU A 48 17.27 -7.50 -3.98
CA LEU A 48 18.53 -6.97 -4.44
C LEU A 48 19.06 -7.80 -5.60
N THR A 49 19.27 -7.13 -6.73
CA THR A 49 19.95 -7.69 -7.90
C THR A 49 21.17 -6.85 -8.24
N TYR A 50 22.29 -7.51 -8.54
CA TYR A 50 23.47 -6.83 -9.07
C TYR A 50 23.70 -7.21 -10.53
N HIS A 51 23.63 -6.22 -11.41
CA HIS A 51 23.96 -6.40 -12.82
C HIS A 51 25.45 -6.11 -13.04
N PHE A 52 26.19 -7.12 -13.49
CA PHE A 52 27.52 -6.89 -14.01
C PHE A 52 27.43 -6.25 -15.38
N VAL A 53 28.37 -5.36 -15.69
CA VAL A 53 28.65 -4.95 -17.06
C VAL A 53 30.02 -5.48 -17.46
N ASN A 54 30.18 -5.91 -18.71
CA ASN A 54 31.49 -6.26 -19.25
C ASN A 54 32.33 -4.98 -19.50
N ALA A 55 33.57 -5.14 -19.96
CA ALA A 55 34.44 -3.99 -20.28
C ALA A 55 33.87 -3.06 -21.37
N ALA A 56 32.92 -3.55 -22.18
CA ALA A 56 32.21 -2.79 -23.20
C ALA A 56 30.87 -2.22 -22.70
N GLY A 57 30.56 -2.31 -21.41
CA GLY A 57 29.32 -1.80 -20.81
C GLY A 57 28.09 -2.69 -21.02
N ALA A 58 28.20 -3.85 -21.67
CA ALA A 58 27.06 -4.73 -21.91
C ALA A 58 26.70 -5.54 -20.65
N PRO A 59 25.41 -5.74 -20.34
CA PRO A 59 24.98 -6.54 -19.20
C PRO A 59 25.50 -7.97 -19.27
N VAL A 60 26.00 -8.48 -18.15
CA VAL A 60 26.39 -9.88 -17.97
C VAL A 60 25.47 -10.49 -16.93
N VAL A 61 24.92 -11.66 -17.25
CA VAL A 61 24.01 -12.37 -16.36
C VAL A 61 24.77 -12.76 -15.08
N HIS A 62 24.26 -12.27 -13.96
CA HIS A 62 24.71 -12.66 -12.62
C HIS A 62 24.21 -14.08 -12.35
N ALA A 63 25.01 -15.08 -12.71
CA ALA A 63 24.79 -16.45 -12.28
C ALA A 63 26.11 -17.02 -11.79
N ASP A 64 26.23 -17.19 -10.47
CA ASP A 64 27.12 -18.19 -9.90
C ASP A 64 26.79 -19.52 -10.63
N PRO A 65 27.78 -20.31 -11.08
CA PRO A 65 27.53 -21.64 -11.65
C PRO A 65 26.69 -22.56 -10.76
N GLU A 66 26.73 -22.32 -9.46
CA GLU A 66 25.93 -23.03 -8.46
C GLU A 66 24.49 -22.49 -8.34
N GLY A 67 24.13 -21.45 -9.09
CA GLY A 67 22.81 -20.78 -9.03
C GLY A 67 22.59 -19.95 -7.76
N ARG A 68 23.66 -19.69 -7.00
CA ARG A 68 23.63 -19.04 -5.68
C ARG A 68 23.66 -17.51 -5.76
N ASN A 69 23.04 -16.87 -4.78
CA ASN A 69 22.94 -15.42 -4.66
C ASN A 69 24.23 -14.81 -4.04
N GLY A 70 24.29 -13.49 -3.88
CA GLY A 70 25.38 -12.80 -3.19
C GLY A 70 25.59 -13.30 -1.75
N TRP A 71 26.76 -13.08 -1.16
CA TRP A 71 27.05 -13.39 0.25
C TRP A 71 27.00 -12.12 1.09
N ILE A 72 26.18 -12.13 2.15
CA ILE A 72 26.11 -11.00 3.09
C ILE A 72 27.33 -11.00 4.01
N LEU A 73 28.21 -10.02 3.83
CA LEU A 73 29.43 -9.81 4.62
C LEU A 73 29.12 -9.16 5.97
N ALA A 74 28.21 -8.20 5.98
CA ALA A 74 27.80 -7.45 7.17
C ALA A 74 26.37 -6.92 7.02
N GLY A 75 25.73 -6.68 8.16
CA GLY A 75 24.35 -6.20 8.24
C GLY A 75 23.34 -7.29 8.61
N SER A 76 22.21 -6.86 9.11
CA SER A 76 21.05 -7.70 9.45
C SER A 76 19.76 -7.18 8.79
N ALA A 77 19.84 -6.18 7.91
CA ALA A 77 18.68 -5.54 7.30
C ALA A 77 18.09 -6.34 6.11
N PHE A 78 17.80 -7.63 6.30
CA PHE A 78 17.25 -8.51 5.26
C PHE A 78 16.32 -9.60 5.84
N ASP A 79 15.31 -9.99 5.07
CA ASP A 79 14.49 -11.19 5.33
C ASP A 79 15.36 -12.45 5.12
N GLY A 80 15.76 -13.11 6.20
CA GLY A 80 16.57 -14.31 6.10
C GLY A 80 17.12 -14.84 7.41
N VAL A 81 17.87 -15.93 7.32
CA VAL A 81 18.63 -16.53 8.43
C VAL A 81 20.12 -16.53 8.14
N ARG A 82 20.92 -16.66 9.19
CA ARG A 82 22.38 -16.74 9.05
C ARG A 82 22.84 -18.15 8.75
N THR A 83 22.21 -19.15 9.37
CA THR A 83 22.58 -20.56 9.23
C THR A 83 21.40 -21.40 8.78
N GLN A 84 21.66 -22.56 8.16
CA GLN A 84 20.60 -23.50 7.79
C GLN A 84 19.92 -24.10 9.03
N ALA A 85 20.65 -24.21 10.16
CA ALA A 85 20.14 -24.74 11.41
C ALA A 85 18.97 -23.92 11.99
N ASP A 86 18.97 -22.61 11.72
CA ASP A 86 17.90 -21.68 12.14
C ASP A 86 16.53 -22.02 11.50
N LEU A 87 16.51 -22.86 10.46
CA LEU A 87 15.29 -23.31 9.78
C LEU A 87 14.74 -24.65 10.30
N ILE A 88 15.49 -25.37 11.16
CA ILE A 88 15.11 -26.73 11.56
C ILE A 88 13.98 -26.65 12.61
N PRO A 89 12.82 -27.30 12.38
CA PRO A 89 11.75 -27.36 13.38
C PRO A 89 12.19 -28.20 14.59
N GLY A 90 12.14 -27.64 15.80
CA GLY A 90 12.38 -28.41 17.03
C GLY A 90 12.74 -27.57 18.25
N GLU A 91 13.51 -26.49 18.07
CA GLU A 91 13.85 -25.54 19.13
C GLU A 91 13.63 -24.12 18.60
N GLN A 92 12.39 -23.62 18.69
CA GLN A 92 11.98 -22.28 18.22
C GLN A 92 12.41 -22.00 16.78
N PRO A 93 11.72 -22.59 15.77
CA PRO A 93 12.05 -22.33 14.38
C PRO A 93 12.06 -20.81 14.14
N PHE A 94 13.03 -20.33 13.39
CA PHE A 94 13.03 -18.93 12.99
C PHE A 94 11.73 -18.67 12.21
N GLN A 95 10.85 -17.86 12.80
CA GLN A 95 9.60 -17.44 12.20
C GLN A 95 9.71 -15.96 11.92
N ASN A 96 9.63 -15.60 10.64
CA ASN A 96 9.49 -14.22 10.21
C ASN A 96 8.14 -13.94 9.55
N THR A 97 7.15 -14.76 9.90
CA THR A 97 5.76 -14.71 9.45
C THR A 97 4.88 -15.11 10.63
N VAL A 98 3.68 -14.54 10.71
CA VAL A 98 2.77 -14.76 11.85
C VAL A 98 2.34 -16.22 12.00
N ASP A 99 2.34 -16.96 10.89
CA ASP A 99 1.86 -18.34 10.79
C ASP A 99 2.99 -19.35 10.54
N GLY A 100 4.22 -18.89 10.33
CA GLY A 100 5.37 -19.72 9.97
C GLY A 100 5.25 -20.40 8.60
N LEU A 101 4.31 -19.99 7.72
CA LEU A 101 4.02 -20.69 6.47
C LEU A 101 5.05 -20.42 5.37
N ILE A 102 5.49 -19.17 5.24
CA ILE A 102 6.58 -18.83 4.32
C ILE A 102 7.90 -18.78 5.11
N PRO A 103 8.92 -19.58 4.73
CA PRO A 103 10.23 -19.54 5.36
C PRO A 103 10.96 -18.23 5.03
N PRO A 104 12.03 -17.92 5.75
CA PRO A 104 12.89 -16.78 5.45
C PRO A 104 13.37 -16.77 3.99
N ALA A 105 13.41 -15.58 3.38
CA ALA A 105 13.68 -15.44 1.96
C ALA A 105 15.10 -15.84 1.57
N TYR A 106 16.07 -15.60 2.45
CA TYR A 106 17.48 -15.87 2.19
C TYR A 106 18.15 -16.70 3.30
N ILE A 107 18.98 -17.67 2.90
CA ILE A 107 19.83 -18.45 3.81
C ILE A 107 21.29 -18.08 3.53
N ARG A 108 21.91 -17.31 4.43
CA ARG A 108 23.26 -16.77 4.20
C ARG A 108 24.31 -17.86 4.00
N GLU A 109 24.33 -18.86 4.86
CA GLU A 109 25.29 -19.97 4.82
C GLU A 109 25.28 -20.72 3.47
N LEU A 110 24.09 -20.91 2.89
CA LEU A 110 23.93 -21.61 1.61
C LEU A 110 23.97 -20.68 0.40
N ARG A 111 23.81 -19.37 0.62
CA ARG A 111 23.59 -18.35 -0.42
C ARG A 111 22.36 -18.65 -1.28
N GLU A 112 21.33 -19.20 -0.66
CA GLU A 112 20.10 -19.62 -1.34
C GLU A 112 18.96 -18.62 -1.09
N GLY A 113 18.17 -18.38 -2.13
CA GLY A 113 17.01 -17.50 -2.10
C GLY A 113 17.29 -16.02 -2.40
N PRO A 114 16.23 -15.21 -2.56
CA PRO A 114 16.35 -13.77 -2.81
C PRO A 114 16.79 -13.00 -1.56
N ILE A 115 17.74 -12.07 -1.72
CA ILE A 115 18.09 -11.13 -0.65
C ILE A 115 17.09 -9.97 -0.69
N ILE A 116 16.13 -9.96 0.23
CA ILE A 116 15.09 -8.93 0.33
C ILE A 116 15.41 -8.03 1.53
N PRO A 117 15.69 -6.74 1.33
CA PRO A 117 15.98 -5.81 2.41
C PRO A 117 14.75 -5.56 3.29
N ILE A 118 14.96 -5.61 4.61
CA ILE A 118 13.96 -5.28 5.65
C ILE A 118 14.69 -4.47 6.72
N LEU A 119 14.30 -3.22 6.93
CA LEU A 119 14.97 -2.28 7.82
C LEU A 119 14.19 -2.10 9.11
N ASN A 120 14.92 -1.94 10.21
CA ASN A 120 14.38 -1.66 11.53
C ASN A 120 14.48 -0.17 11.94
N GLN A 121 15.27 0.65 11.25
CA GLN A 121 15.50 2.06 11.57
C GLN A 121 15.81 2.90 10.33
N VAL A 122 15.58 4.22 10.41
CA VAL A 122 15.99 5.21 9.41
C VAL A 122 17.50 5.10 9.18
N THR A 123 17.90 5.07 7.91
CA THR A 123 19.30 5.10 7.47
C THR A 123 20.11 6.07 8.32
N THR A 124 21.08 5.55 9.07
CA THR A 124 22.12 6.42 9.63
C THR A 124 22.97 6.87 8.44
N THR A 125 22.88 8.14 8.05
CA THR A 125 23.72 8.76 7.00
C THR A 125 25.18 8.93 7.43
N VAL A 126 25.68 8.06 8.31
CA VAL A 126 27.06 8.05 8.76
C VAL A 126 27.92 7.57 7.59
N PRO A 127 28.84 8.41 7.08
CA PRO A 127 29.71 8.01 5.98
C PRO A 127 30.50 6.74 6.31
N GLY A 128 30.44 5.75 5.42
CA GLY A 128 31.14 4.46 5.57
C GLY A 128 30.37 3.38 6.33
N LYS A 129 29.16 3.67 6.85
CA LYS A 129 28.25 2.67 7.42
C LYS A 129 27.16 2.33 6.40
N TYR A 130 26.96 1.04 6.16
CA TYR A 130 25.95 0.50 5.23
C TYR A 130 25.00 -0.44 5.98
N ASP A 131 23.74 -0.50 5.55
CA ASP A 131 22.73 -1.40 6.13
C ASP A 131 23.01 -2.86 5.77
N LEU A 132 23.48 -3.07 4.55
CA LEU A 132 23.96 -4.35 4.05
C LEU A 132 25.29 -4.17 3.31
N GLN A 133 26.20 -5.12 3.50
CA GLN A 133 27.38 -5.27 2.65
C GLN A 133 27.34 -6.65 2.00
N ILE A 134 27.36 -6.69 0.68
CA ILE A 134 27.19 -7.94 -0.08
C ILE A 134 28.38 -8.14 -1.01
N ALA A 135 28.94 -9.35 -0.99
CA ALA A 135 29.87 -9.83 -2.00
C ALA A 135 29.09 -10.53 -3.12
N TRP A 136 29.20 -10.01 -4.33
CA TRP A 136 28.63 -10.57 -5.54
C TRP A 136 29.66 -11.40 -6.29
N TYR A 137 29.22 -12.55 -6.78
CA TYR A 137 30.10 -13.58 -7.34
C TYR A 137 29.94 -13.67 -8.86
N ARG A 138 31.02 -14.03 -9.54
CA ARG A 138 31.02 -14.31 -10.97
C ARG A 138 31.93 -15.49 -11.28
N PRO A 139 31.53 -16.39 -12.18
CA PRO A 139 32.42 -17.43 -12.65
C PRO A 139 33.60 -16.87 -13.46
N ASP A 140 34.73 -17.57 -13.39
CA ASP A 140 35.79 -17.47 -14.38
C ASP A 140 35.68 -18.60 -15.42
N ALA A 141 36.64 -18.65 -16.37
CA ALA A 141 36.70 -19.68 -17.41
C ALA A 141 36.86 -21.13 -16.88
N ARG A 142 37.10 -21.30 -15.58
CA ARG A 142 37.22 -22.61 -14.90
C ARG A 142 35.99 -22.94 -14.07
N ASN A 143 34.90 -22.17 -14.22
CA ASN A 143 33.66 -22.34 -13.48
C ASN A 143 33.82 -22.14 -11.95
N VAL A 144 34.83 -21.38 -11.53
CA VAL A 144 35.03 -21.04 -10.11
C VAL A 144 34.36 -19.71 -9.83
N ALA A 145 33.44 -19.69 -8.86
CA ALA A 145 32.76 -18.48 -8.43
C ALA A 145 33.68 -17.60 -7.57
N TRP A 146 34.13 -16.47 -8.10
CA TRP A 146 34.96 -15.51 -7.37
C TRP A 146 34.13 -14.32 -6.89
N PRO A 147 34.36 -13.78 -5.67
CA PRO A 147 33.77 -12.52 -5.24
C PRO A 147 34.42 -11.39 -6.04
N VAL A 148 33.78 -10.99 -7.13
CA VAL A 148 34.31 -9.99 -8.07
C VAL A 148 33.93 -8.57 -7.66
N LYS A 149 32.92 -8.40 -6.80
CA LYS A 149 32.46 -7.09 -6.38
C LYS A 149 31.87 -7.10 -4.98
N THR A 150 32.29 -6.16 -4.15
CA THR A 150 31.60 -5.82 -2.90
C THR A 150 30.80 -4.54 -3.10
N VAL A 151 29.56 -4.56 -2.62
CA VAL A 151 28.61 -3.44 -2.69
C VAL A 151 28.06 -3.18 -1.30
N GLY A 152 28.13 -1.91 -0.89
CA GLY A 152 27.49 -1.43 0.33
C GLY A 152 26.16 -0.79 -0.03
N TYR A 153 25.08 -1.24 0.60
CA TYR A 153 23.73 -0.77 0.37
C TYR A 153 23.24 0.07 1.53
N ASN A 154 22.70 1.25 1.18
CA ASN A 154 21.85 2.03 2.06
C ASN A 154 20.42 1.86 1.59
N CYS A 155 19.64 1.16 2.39
CA CYS A 155 18.30 0.77 2.04
C CYS A 155 17.33 1.88 2.42
N GLN A 156 16.37 2.15 1.56
CA GLN A 156 15.35 3.17 1.81
C GLN A 156 13.98 2.54 1.66
N TRP A 157 13.03 3.03 2.46
CA TRP A 157 11.62 2.73 2.20
C TRP A 157 11.25 3.20 0.79
N PRO A 158 10.32 2.53 0.10
CA PRO A 158 9.86 2.99 -1.21
C PRO A 158 9.37 4.44 -1.13
N ALA A 159 9.66 5.25 -2.14
CA ALA A 159 9.25 6.66 -2.15
C ALA A 159 7.74 6.84 -2.23
N ASN A 160 7.06 5.99 -3.01
CA ASN A 160 5.61 6.01 -3.22
C ASN A 160 5.04 4.58 -3.13
N PRO A 161 5.01 3.96 -1.93
CA PRO A 161 4.40 2.66 -1.74
C PRO A 161 2.87 2.76 -1.82
N PRO A 162 2.16 1.66 -2.14
CA PRO A 162 0.72 1.61 -1.94
C PRO A 162 0.36 1.87 -0.48
N GLN A 163 -0.85 2.35 -0.23
CA GLN A 163 -1.30 2.75 1.09
C GLN A 163 -2.36 1.78 1.64
N ILE A 164 -2.38 1.68 2.96
CA ILE A 164 -3.54 1.21 3.71
C ILE A 164 -4.04 2.42 4.50
N VAL A 165 -5.23 2.90 4.16
CA VAL A 165 -5.92 3.96 4.91
C VAL A 165 -6.84 3.29 5.92
N ILE A 166 -6.52 3.34 7.21
CA ILE A 166 -7.29 2.63 8.25
C ILE A 166 -8.76 3.07 8.23
N ALA A 167 -9.02 4.37 8.12
CA ALA A 167 -10.39 4.92 8.05
C ALA A 167 -11.19 4.47 6.82
N SER A 168 -10.53 3.98 5.77
CA SER A 168 -11.24 3.45 4.59
C SER A 168 -11.86 2.09 4.85
N GLU A 169 -11.31 1.31 5.79
CA GLU A 169 -11.68 -0.08 6.03
C GLU A 169 -11.61 -0.98 4.78
N LEU A 170 -10.84 -0.60 3.76
CA LEU A 170 -10.64 -1.39 2.54
C LEU A 170 -9.30 -2.13 2.52
N GLY A 171 -8.50 -1.99 3.57
CA GLY A 171 -7.20 -2.63 3.68
C GLY A 171 -6.31 -2.27 2.48
N SER A 172 -5.69 -3.29 1.90
CA SER A 172 -4.80 -3.18 0.74
C SER A 172 -5.51 -2.95 -0.59
N GLU A 173 -6.82 -2.72 -0.61
CA GLU A 173 -7.64 -2.64 -1.83
C GLU A 173 -8.15 -1.22 -2.15
N ILE A 174 -7.66 -0.20 -1.44
CA ILE A 174 -8.01 1.20 -1.72
C ILE A 174 -7.53 1.62 -3.12
N ASP A 175 -8.28 2.52 -3.78
CA ASP A 175 -7.99 3.09 -5.11
C ASP A 175 -7.61 2.08 -6.20
N GLY A 176 -8.15 0.86 -6.13
CA GLY A 176 -7.84 -0.14 -7.14
C GLY A 176 -6.44 -0.72 -7.06
N GLN A 177 -5.80 -0.64 -5.89
CA GLN A 177 -4.61 -1.42 -5.61
C GLN A 177 -4.81 -2.90 -5.97
N PRO A 178 -3.74 -3.61 -6.38
CA PRO A 178 -3.87 -5.00 -6.82
C PRO A 178 -4.51 -5.88 -5.75
N LEU A 179 -5.54 -6.63 -6.14
CA LEU A 179 -6.09 -7.70 -5.32
C LEU A 179 -5.00 -8.73 -5.02
N LEU A 180 -5.08 -9.37 -3.86
CA LEU A 180 -4.18 -10.46 -3.46
C LEU A 180 -4.56 -11.77 -4.17
N ASP A 181 -4.74 -11.70 -5.48
CA ASP A 181 -5.11 -12.82 -6.34
C ASP A 181 -4.02 -13.90 -6.34
N PRO A 182 -4.34 -15.19 -6.10
CA PRO A 182 -3.37 -16.28 -6.05
C PRO A 182 -2.51 -16.46 -7.32
N ALA A 183 -2.93 -15.96 -8.48
CA ALA A 183 -2.14 -15.99 -9.71
C ALA A 183 -0.84 -15.17 -9.58
N ARG A 184 -0.81 -14.18 -8.68
CA ARG A 184 0.37 -13.35 -8.39
C ARG A 184 0.79 -13.38 -6.92
N PHE A 185 -0.16 -13.48 -5.99
CA PHE A 185 0.06 -13.44 -4.55
C PHE A 185 -0.27 -14.81 -3.94
N ALA A 186 0.58 -15.80 -4.18
CA ALA A 186 0.45 -17.13 -3.58
C ALA A 186 0.98 -17.14 -2.14
N ASP A 187 0.36 -17.97 -1.28
CA ASP A 187 0.78 -18.21 0.11
C ASP A 187 0.91 -16.93 0.97
N VAL A 188 0.08 -15.91 0.73
CA VAL A 188 0.15 -14.62 1.43
C VAL A 188 0.15 -14.77 2.95
N THR A 189 1.04 -14.04 3.61
CA THR A 189 1.14 -13.99 5.07
C THR A 189 1.67 -12.64 5.54
N VAL A 190 1.34 -12.27 6.77
CA VAL A 190 1.85 -11.06 7.42
C VAL A 190 3.31 -11.32 7.82
N TYR A 191 4.23 -10.46 7.37
CA TYR A 191 5.62 -10.52 7.80
C TYR A 191 5.70 -10.25 9.31
N HIS A 192 6.41 -11.11 10.05
CA HIS A 192 6.53 -11.00 11.50
C HIS A 192 7.88 -11.42 12.07
N GLN A 193 8.82 -10.48 12.29
CA GLN A 193 10.12 -10.72 12.93
C GLN A 193 10.34 -9.76 14.12
N PRO A 194 9.89 -10.15 15.33
CA PRO A 194 9.98 -9.31 16.53
C PRO A 194 11.33 -9.37 17.25
N ASN A 195 12.27 -10.22 16.82
CA ASN A 195 13.55 -10.39 17.49
C ASN A 195 14.63 -9.45 16.92
N ASP A 196 15.08 -8.48 17.72
CA ASP A 196 16.06 -7.47 17.32
C ASP A 196 17.47 -8.00 17.05
N SER A 197 17.78 -9.20 17.56
CA SER A 197 19.04 -9.88 17.33
C SER A 197 19.09 -10.63 15.99
N GLN A 198 17.96 -10.76 15.32
CA GLN A 198 17.79 -11.55 14.11
C GLN A 198 17.76 -10.68 12.84
N PRO A 199 18.15 -11.24 11.67
CA PRO A 199 17.97 -10.53 10.42
C PRO A 199 16.51 -10.20 10.13
N GLY A 200 16.30 -9.00 9.61
CA GLY A 200 14.99 -8.51 9.20
C GLY A 200 14.10 -8.14 10.37
N TYR A 201 14.69 -7.88 11.55
CA TYR A 201 13.96 -7.25 12.65
C TYR A 201 13.11 -6.10 12.14
N SER A 202 11.87 -6.08 12.56
CA SER A 202 10.93 -5.04 12.23
C SER A 202 10.18 -4.71 13.52
N PRO A 203 10.60 -3.68 14.28
CA PRO A 203 9.96 -3.32 15.54
C PRO A 203 8.51 -2.90 15.27
N ASN A 204 7.59 -3.84 15.37
CA ASN A 204 6.16 -3.65 15.27
C ASN A 204 5.67 -2.91 14.00
N HIS A 205 6.30 -3.06 12.82
CA HIS A 205 5.63 -2.76 11.52
C HIS A 205 4.62 -3.87 11.14
N GLU A 206 4.01 -4.48 12.16
CA GLU A 206 3.37 -5.80 12.15
C GLU A 206 2.02 -5.73 12.88
N HIS A 207 1.34 -4.60 12.72
CA HIS A 207 -0.02 -4.41 13.17
C HIS A 207 -0.93 -4.61 11.98
N ALA A 208 -0.81 -5.77 11.36
CA ALA A 208 -1.58 -6.09 10.18
C ALA A 208 -2.26 -7.45 10.32
N LEU A 209 -3.38 -7.57 9.65
CA LEU A 209 -4.22 -8.75 9.64
C LEU A 209 -4.57 -9.06 8.19
N LEU A 210 -4.47 -10.33 7.82
CA LEU A 210 -5.12 -10.85 6.62
C LEU A 210 -6.52 -11.31 6.99
N ALA A 211 -7.52 -10.72 6.35
CA ALA A 211 -8.91 -11.08 6.58
C ALA A 211 -9.74 -10.86 5.30
N ALA A 212 -11.01 -11.25 5.34
CA ALA A 212 -11.89 -11.19 4.17
C ALA A 212 -12.00 -9.75 3.66
N SER A 213 -12.03 -9.60 2.33
CA SER A 213 -12.19 -8.31 1.68
C SER A 213 -13.56 -7.69 1.99
N ASN A 214 -13.55 -6.43 2.42
CA ASN A 214 -14.78 -5.63 2.58
C ASN A 214 -15.43 -5.25 1.24
N LEU A 215 -14.76 -5.47 0.11
CA LEU A 215 -15.33 -5.38 -1.23
C LEU A 215 -16.00 -6.70 -1.67
N GLY A 216 -15.94 -7.75 -0.85
CA GLY A 216 -16.51 -9.06 -1.16
C GLY A 216 -15.67 -9.89 -2.14
N ASN A 217 -14.40 -9.55 -2.32
CA ASN A 217 -13.49 -10.33 -3.16
C ASN A 217 -13.21 -11.70 -2.52
N ALA A 218 -12.95 -12.69 -3.38
CA ALA A 218 -12.58 -14.04 -2.92
C ALA A 218 -11.20 -14.07 -2.25
N ALA A 219 -10.29 -13.20 -2.69
CA ALA A 219 -8.98 -13.02 -2.06
C ALA A 219 -9.11 -12.20 -0.78
N PRO A 220 -8.29 -12.47 0.25
CA PRO A 220 -8.23 -11.62 1.44
C PRO A 220 -7.60 -10.27 1.10
N ALA A 221 -7.82 -9.29 1.97
CA ALA A 221 -7.09 -8.03 1.97
C ALA A 221 -6.20 -7.94 3.22
N LEU A 222 -5.10 -7.20 3.10
CA LEU A 222 -4.25 -6.87 4.23
C LEU A 222 -4.76 -5.59 4.88
N TYR A 223 -5.09 -5.67 6.15
CA TYR A 223 -5.55 -4.54 6.95
C TYR A 223 -4.49 -4.13 7.95
N ALA A 224 -4.38 -2.84 8.24
CA ALA A 224 -3.56 -2.33 9.32
C ALA A 224 -4.44 -1.97 10.52
N LEU A 225 -3.99 -2.34 11.72
CA LEU A 225 -4.71 -2.14 12.98
C LEU A 225 -4.35 -0.81 13.63
N ARG A 226 -3.16 -0.28 13.38
CA ARG A 226 -2.64 0.95 14.01
C ARG A 226 -1.66 1.67 13.10
N THR A 227 -1.48 2.97 13.33
CA THR A 227 -0.55 3.84 12.56
C THR A 227 0.49 4.56 13.43
N ASP A 228 0.53 4.27 14.73
CA ASP A 228 1.19 5.10 15.76
C ASP A 228 2.48 4.48 16.34
N LEU A 229 2.99 3.41 15.74
CA LEU A 229 4.05 2.59 16.36
C LEU A 229 5.45 3.16 16.22
N PHE A 230 5.68 3.91 15.16
CA PHE A 230 6.91 4.65 14.94
C PHE A 230 6.73 6.17 15.16
N ASP A 231 5.47 6.63 15.29
CA ASP A 231 5.05 8.04 15.35
C ASP A 231 4.79 8.55 16.78
N ARG A 232 5.32 7.87 17.80
CA ARG A 232 5.06 8.22 19.21
C ARG A 232 5.67 9.55 19.67
N ASP A 233 6.48 10.18 18.83
CA ASP A 233 6.93 11.56 19.01
C ASP A 233 6.29 12.42 17.92
N GLU A 234 5.22 13.16 18.28
CA GLU A 234 4.32 13.99 17.44
C GLU A 234 4.98 15.13 16.61
N GLY A 235 6.22 14.97 16.13
CA GLY A 235 6.95 16.01 15.40
C GLY A 235 7.91 15.50 14.33
N ASN A 236 7.89 14.20 13.99
CA ASN A 236 8.94 13.62 13.16
C ASN A 236 8.41 12.99 11.87
N SER A 237 7.92 13.82 10.96
CA SER A 237 7.52 13.46 9.59
C SER A 237 8.70 13.13 8.64
N ALA A 238 9.85 12.70 9.17
CA ALA A 238 11.01 12.33 8.38
C ALA A 238 10.74 11.03 7.60
N ALA A 239 11.17 10.97 6.33
CA ALA A 239 11.07 9.79 5.48
C ALA A 239 11.78 8.59 6.14
N GLY A 240 10.99 7.71 6.76
CA GLY A 240 11.47 6.56 7.52
C GLY A 240 10.93 6.43 8.94
N MET A 241 10.15 7.40 9.43
CA MET A 241 9.39 7.31 10.68
C MET A 241 7.89 7.07 10.47
N GLN A 242 7.53 6.64 9.27
CA GLN A 242 6.14 6.33 8.89
C GLN A 242 5.81 4.88 9.29
N SER A 243 4.54 4.62 9.56
CA SER A 243 4.07 3.25 9.83
C SER A 243 3.93 2.47 8.53
N TYR A 244 4.36 1.21 8.55
CA TYR A 244 4.29 0.30 7.41
C TYR A 244 3.66 -1.03 7.81
N ALA A 245 3.06 -1.71 6.83
CA ALA A 245 2.63 -3.10 6.92
C ALA A 245 3.29 -3.90 5.79
N LEU A 246 3.84 -5.06 6.11
CA LEU A 246 4.62 -5.86 5.19
C LEU A 246 3.89 -7.18 4.90
N LEU A 247 3.57 -7.41 3.63
CA LEU A 247 2.97 -8.66 3.15
C LEU A 247 4.05 -9.53 2.52
N LYS A 248 4.26 -10.73 3.06
CA LYS A 248 5.13 -11.72 2.45
C LYS A 248 4.29 -12.68 1.61
N TYR A 249 4.78 -13.02 0.42
CA TYR A 249 4.08 -13.90 -0.52
C TYR A 249 5.08 -14.60 -1.46
N ARG A 250 4.59 -15.60 -2.20
CA ARG A 250 5.29 -16.16 -3.35
C ARG A 250 4.64 -15.66 -4.63
N ASP A 251 5.45 -15.29 -5.62
CA ASP A 251 4.94 -14.82 -6.92
C ASP A 251 5.08 -15.92 -7.99
N PRO A 252 3.97 -16.58 -8.40
CA PRO A 252 4.01 -17.60 -9.45
C PRO A 252 4.49 -17.07 -10.80
N THR A 253 4.25 -15.79 -11.10
CA THR A 253 4.71 -15.15 -12.34
C THR A 253 6.23 -14.93 -12.36
N GLN A 254 6.87 -15.02 -11.19
CA GLN A 254 8.32 -14.92 -11.01
C GLN A 254 8.95 -16.25 -10.56
N GLY A 255 8.34 -17.38 -10.91
CA GLY A 255 8.88 -18.70 -10.59
C GLY A 255 8.73 -19.07 -9.11
N ASN A 256 7.64 -18.65 -8.47
CA ASN A 256 7.35 -18.85 -7.04
C ASN A 256 8.41 -18.26 -6.10
N ARG A 257 9.12 -17.22 -6.54
CA ARG A 257 10.09 -16.52 -5.70
C ARG A 257 9.37 -15.79 -4.57
N THR A 258 9.96 -15.84 -3.38
CA THR A 258 9.51 -15.04 -2.23
C THR A 258 9.63 -13.57 -2.56
N GLN A 259 8.58 -12.81 -2.24
CA GLN A 259 8.50 -11.37 -2.41
C GLN A 259 7.91 -10.75 -1.14
N VAL A 260 8.17 -9.46 -0.94
CA VAL A 260 7.57 -8.67 0.14
C VAL A 260 6.95 -7.41 -0.45
N GLN A 261 5.64 -7.26 -0.30
CA GLN A 261 4.93 -6.03 -0.65
C GLN A 261 4.87 -5.12 0.58
N VAL A 262 5.32 -3.88 0.41
CA VAL A 262 5.30 -2.86 1.45
C VAL A 262 4.10 -1.95 1.24
N TYR A 263 3.32 -1.73 2.29
CA TYR A 263 2.22 -0.77 2.33
C TYR A 263 2.53 0.31 3.38
N GLN A 264 2.41 1.58 3.00
CA GLN A 264 2.42 2.67 3.97
C GLN A 264 1.06 2.71 4.67
N VAL A 265 1.08 2.74 6.00
CA VAL A 265 -0.13 2.85 6.81
C VAL A 265 -0.36 4.31 7.15
N VAL A 266 -1.58 4.79 6.88
CA VAL A 266 -2.05 6.12 7.29
C VAL A 266 -3.41 5.99 7.95
N LEU A 267 -3.70 6.84 8.94
CA LEU A 267 -4.99 6.83 9.62
C LEU A 267 -6.12 7.27 8.67
N THR A 268 -5.91 8.43 8.05
CA THR A 268 -6.85 9.14 7.19
C THR A 268 -6.13 9.63 5.94
N ARG A 269 -6.90 10.05 4.94
CA ARG A 269 -6.40 10.62 3.70
C ARG A 269 -7.45 11.55 3.12
N THR A 270 -7.02 12.70 2.60
CA THR A 270 -7.90 13.58 1.83
C THR A 270 -8.33 12.93 0.51
N THR A 271 -9.33 13.54 -0.13
CA THR A 271 -9.79 13.15 -1.45
C THR A 271 -8.66 13.17 -2.48
N THR A 272 -8.56 12.13 -3.29
CA THR A 272 -7.67 12.06 -4.45
C THR A 272 -8.47 12.17 -5.75
N PRO A 273 -8.00 12.93 -6.77
CA PRO A 273 -8.63 12.92 -8.09
C PRO A 273 -8.63 11.52 -8.71
N ILE A 274 -9.72 11.17 -9.41
CA ILE A 274 -9.84 9.94 -10.18
C ILE A 274 -9.77 10.31 -11.67
N ASP A 275 -8.58 10.12 -12.25
CA ASP A 275 -8.26 10.54 -13.62
C ASP A 275 -8.43 9.41 -14.66
N ASP A 276 -8.59 8.17 -14.22
CA ASP A 276 -8.69 6.97 -15.08
C ASP A 276 -10.13 6.57 -15.44
N ALA A 277 -11.12 7.27 -14.92
CA ALA A 277 -12.54 7.03 -15.20
C ALA A 277 -13.03 7.89 -16.37
N THR A 278 -13.92 7.31 -17.19
CA THR A 278 -14.53 8.03 -18.33
C THR A 278 -16.04 8.11 -18.17
N VAL A 279 -16.63 9.27 -18.47
CA VAL A 279 -18.09 9.38 -18.55
C VAL A 279 -18.57 8.67 -19.82
N LYS A 280 -19.57 7.80 -19.69
CA LYS A 280 -20.12 7.03 -20.81
C LYS A 280 -20.61 7.97 -21.92
N PRO A 281 -20.30 7.70 -23.20
CA PRO A 281 -20.76 8.54 -24.29
C PRO A 281 -22.29 8.53 -24.38
N PHE A 282 -22.86 9.68 -24.78
CA PHE A 282 -24.28 9.81 -25.07
C PHE A 282 -24.67 9.02 -26.33
N PRO A 283 -25.92 8.55 -26.45
CA PRO A 283 -26.39 7.79 -27.60
C PRO A 283 -26.40 8.64 -28.87
N THR A 284 -26.12 7.99 -30.00
CA THR A 284 -26.02 8.60 -31.33
C THR A 284 -27.33 8.55 -32.11
N ASP A 285 -28.38 7.95 -31.56
CA ASP A 285 -29.66 7.80 -32.23
C ASP A 285 -30.28 9.16 -32.54
N GLU A 286 -30.85 9.27 -33.74
CA GLU A 286 -31.53 10.46 -34.21
C GLU A 286 -32.90 10.60 -33.54
N MET A 287 -33.23 11.82 -33.17
CA MET A 287 -34.48 12.24 -32.55
C MET A 287 -35.21 13.17 -33.49
N ALA A 288 -36.49 12.93 -33.72
CA ALA A 288 -37.36 13.87 -34.41
C ALA A 288 -37.82 15.00 -33.47
N PRO A 289 -38.23 16.16 -33.99
CA PRO A 289 -38.82 17.23 -33.19
C PRO A 289 -39.97 16.73 -32.30
N GLY A 290 -39.91 17.01 -31.00
CA GLY A 290 -40.88 16.56 -30.01
C GLY A 290 -40.58 15.22 -29.35
N ASP A 291 -39.61 14.46 -29.86
CA ASP A 291 -39.18 13.20 -29.26
C ASP A 291 -38.57 13.44 -27.87
N LYS A 292 -38.82 12.52 -26.96
CA LYS A 292 -38.24 12.51 -25.62
C LYS A 292 -37.27 11.36 -25.49
N VAL A 293 -36.11 11.63 -24.93
CA VAL A 293 -35.08 10.64 -24.63
C VAL A 293 -34.65 10.78 -23.18
N THR A 294 -34.42 9.65 -22.52
CA THR A 294 -33.78 9.59 -21.22
C THR A 294 -32.46 8.87 -21.39
N VAL A 295 -31.37 9.50 -20.94
CA VAL A 295 -30.01 8.99 -21.10
C VAL A 295 -29.35 8.80 -19.74
N PRO A 296 -28.76 7.63 -19.47
CA PRO A 296 -27.98 7.40 -18.26
C PRO A 296 -26.65 8.17 -18.32
N LEU A 297 -26.42 9.05 -17.35
CA LEU A 297 -25.11 9.59 -17.05
C LEU A 297 -24.41 8.63 -16.08
N ALA A 298 -23.48 7.84 -16.60
CA ALA A 298 -22.68 6.90 -15.82
C ALA A 298 -21.20 7.16 -16.03
N VAL A 299 -20.38 6.84 -15.03
CA VAL A 299 -18.93 6.74 -15.17
C VAL A 299 -18.55 5.29 -15.36
N VAL A 300 -17.47 5.04 -16.10
CA VAL A 300 -17.01 3.69 -16.45
C VAL A 300 -15.66 3.44 -15.80
N GLY A 301 -15.51 2.27 -15.20
CA GLY A 301 -14.25 1.78 -14.63
C GLY A 301 -13.79 2.53 -13.40
N VAL A 302 -14.66 3.26 -12.71
CA VAL A 302 -14.28 4.06 -11.54
C VAL A 302 -13.89 3.14 -10.40
N ARG A 303 -12.89 3.55 -9.61
CA ARG A 303 -12.45 2.82 -8.42
C ARG A 303 -12.53 3.73 -7.22
N ASN A 304 -13.27 3.32 -6.20
CA ASN A 304 -13.40 4.07 -4.96
C ASN A 304 -13.89 5.51 -5.20
N LEU A 305 -14.97 5.70 -5.97
CA LEU A 305 -15.61 7.01 -6.18
C LEU A 305 -16.26 7.47 -4.88
N GLY A 306 -15.89 8.63 -4.36
CA GLY A 306 -16.51 9.27 -3.20
C GLY A 306 -17.38 10.47 -3.54
N SER A 307 -17.01 11.25 -4.56
CA SER A 307 -17.83 12.35 -5.06
C SER A 307 -17.67 12.58 -6.56
N ALA A 308 -18.72 13.10 -7.18
CA ALA A 308 -18.76 13.40 -8.60
C ALA A 308 -19.37 14.79 -8.83
N MET A 309 -18.58 15.68 -9.43
CA MET A 309 -19.03 16.97 -9.94
C MET A 309 -18.91 16.97 -11.46
N ILE A 310 -20.05 16.95 -12.15
CA ILE A 310 -20.12 16.91 -13.62
C ILE A 310 -20.97 18.08 -14.12
N THR A 311 -20.43 18.80 -15.10
CA THR A 311 -21.18 19.82 -15.85
C THR A 311 -21.42 19.32 -17.26
N VAL A 312 -22.68 19.21 -17.62
CA VAL A 312 -23.15 18.88 -18.97
C VAL A 312 -23.73 20.13 -19.60
N THR A 313 -23.27 20.50 -20.79
CA THR A 313 -23.90 21.53 -21.61
C THR A 313 -24.76 20.88 -22.68
N TYR A 314 -25.83 21.56 -23.09
CA TYR A 314 -26.62 21.14 -24.23
C TYR A 314 -26.97 22.33 -25.14
N ALA A 315 -27.07 22.07 -26.44
CA ALA A 315 -27.46 23.06 -27.44
C ALA A 315 -28.96 23.38 -27.28
N THR A 316 -29.25 24.54 -26.68
CA THR A 316 -30.61 24.96 -26.29
C THR A 316 -31.54 25.23 -27.48
N ASP A 317 -30.99 25.38 -28.67
CA ASP A 317 -31.69 25.49 -29.95
C ASP A 317 -32.04 24.12 -30.56
N LEU A 318 -31.37 23.05 -30.14
CA LEU A 318 -31.58 21.68 -30.63
C LEU A 318 -32.38 20.81 -29.65
N VAL A 319 -32.13 20.96 -28.35
CA VAL A 319 -32.77 20.17 -27.30
C VAL A 319 -33.10 21.00 -26.07
N THR A 320 -34.15 20.63 -25.35
CA THR A 320 -34.48 21.17 -24.02
C THR A 320 -34.32 20.08 -22.97
N ALA A 321 -33.47 20.31 -21.96
CA ALA A 321 -33.42 19.46 -20.78
C ALA A 321 -34.73 19.59 -19.98
N THR A 322 -35.38 18.46 -19.71
CA THR A 322 -36.70 18.41 -19.06
C THR A 322 -36.65 17.80 -17.66
N GLN A 323 -35.66 16.93 -17.40
CA GLN A 323 -35.49 16.29 -16.10
C GLN A 323 -34.03 15.97 -15.85
N CYS A 324 -33.62 16.13 -14.59
CA CYS A 324 -32.44 15.45 -14.07
C CYS A 324 -32.80 14.68 -12.79
N ALA A 325 -32.63 13.37 -12.82
CA ALA A 325 -32.92 12.48 -11.71
C ALA A 325 -31.62 11.82 -11.21
N PRO A 326 -31.04 12.25 -10.06
CA PRO A 326 -29.85 11.61 -9.53
C PRO A 326 -30.19 10.19 -9.04
N ASN A 327 -29.23 9.26 -9.11
CA ASN A 327 -29.33 7.94 -8.50
C ASN A 327 -29.29 8.06 -6.97
N ARG A 328 -30.47 8.19 -6.36
CA ARG A 328 -30.61 8.40 -4.92
C ARG A 328 -30.34 7.15 -4.07
N GLN A 329 -30.21 5.97 -4.69
CA GLN A 329 -29.88 4.74 -3.98
C GLN A 329 -28.41 4.74 -3.55
N ASP A 330 -27.55 5.21 -4.44
CA ASP A 330 -26.10 5.17 -4.26
C ASP A 330 -25.52 6.53 -3.83
N PHE A 331 -26.21 7.62 -4.18
CA PHE A 331 -25.73 8.97 -3.94
C PHE A 331 -26.68 9.80 -3.07
N ILE A 332 -26.08 10.77 -2.39
CA ILE A 332 -26.74 11.92 -1.79
C ILE A 332 -26.29 13.18 -2.52
N SER A 333 -27.05 14.26 -2.36
CA SER A 333 -26.55 15.58 -2.74
C SER A 333 -25.31 15.87 -1.90
N SER A 334 -24.23 16.37 -2.51
CA SER A 334 -23.20 17.01 -1.72
C SER A 334 -23.85 18.18 -0.97
N THR A 335 -23.74 18.25 0.34
CA THR A 335 -24.34 19.34 1.12
C THR A 335 -23.33 19.99 2.03
N LYS A 336 -22.78 21.12 1.55
CA LYS A 336 -22.53 22.32 2.37
C LYS A 336 -23.62 23.40 2.18
N ARG A 337 -24.74 23.10 1.52
CA ARG A 337 -25.91 24.00 1.40
C ARG A 337 -27.21 23.24 1.59
N ASP A 338 -28.05 23.73 2.49
CA ASP A 338 -29.28 23.10 2.97
C ASP A 338 -30.44 23.01 1.96
N ASP A 339 -30.28 23.45 0.70
CA ASP A 339 -31.35 23.39 -0.29
C ASP A 339 -30.80 23.05 -1.70
N ALA A 340 -31.47 22.10 -2.36
CA ALA A 340 -31.45 21.77 -3.80
C ALA A 340 -30.56 20.60 -4.30
N VAL A 341 -31.25 19.46 -4.54
CA VAL A 341 -31.05 18.42 -5.56
C VAL A 341 -29.63 18.31 -6.13
N GLY A 342 -28.90 17.24 -5.78
CA GLY A 342 -27.58 16.87 -6.34
C GLY A 342 -27.53 16.66 -7.86
N CYS A 343 -28.63 16.94 -8.57
CA CYS A 343 -28.60 17.30 -9.97
C CYS A 343 -29.61 18.40 -10.29
N ARG A 344 -29.18 19.43 -11.04
CA ARG A 344 -29.98 20.62 -11.37
C ARG A 344 -29.78 21.07 -12.81
N ILE A 345 -30.82 21.66 -13.38
CA ILE A 345 -30.81 22.25 -14.73
C ILE A 345 -30.73 23.77 -14.57
N GLU A 346 -29.68 24.39 -15.09
CA GLU A 346 -29.41 25.82 -14.93
C GLU A 346 -28.88 26.39 -16.26
N ASN A 347 -29.55 27.40 -16.83
CA ASN A 347 -29.02 28.23 -17.92
C ASN A 347 -28.35 27.46 -19.10
N GLY A 348 -29.00 26.42 -19.64
CA GLY A 348 -28.44 25.62 -20.75
C GLY A 348 -27.39 24.59 -20.31
N GLN A 349 -27.27 24.36 -19.01
CA GLN A 349 -26.39 23.36 -18.40
C GLN A 349 -27.18 22.46 -17.45
N ILE A 350 -26.63 21.29 -17.22
CA ILE A 350 -27.02 20.37 -16.15
C ILE A 350 -25.80 20.20 -15.26
N ILE A 351 -25.96 20.48 -13.97
CA ILE A 351 -24.91 20.30 -12.98
C ILE A 351 -25.29 19.15 -12.08
N VAL A 352 -24.42 18.15 -12.05
CA VAL A 352 -24.49 16.97 -11.18
C VAL A 352 -23.42 17.14 -10.10
N ASP A 353 -23.84 17.11 -8.85
CA ASP A 353 -22.99 17.32 -7.68
C ASP A 353 -23.42 16.33 -6.60
N LEU A 354 -22.71 15.21 -6.56
CA LEU A 354 -23.10 14.01 -5.83
C LEU A 354 -21.98 13.54 -4.91
N GLU A 355 -22.35 13.08 -3.73
CA GLU A 355 -21.48 12.34 -2.80
C GLU A 355 -22.03 10.93 -2.63
N THR A 356 -21.15 9.94 -2.51
CA THR A 356 -21.58 8.56 -2.28
C THR A 356 -22.16 8.41 -0.88
N ARG A 357 -23.24 7.63 -0.77
CA ARG A 357 -23.79 7.24 0.54
C ARG A 357 -22.85 6.31 1.30
N ASN A 358 -22.08 5.53 0.56
CA ASN A 358 -21.09 4.63 1.12
C ASN A 358 -19.78 5.39 1.37
N ARG A 359 -19.26 5.29 2.61
CA ARG A 359 -17.95 5.83 3.00
C ARG A 359 -16.77 5.16 2.31
N HIS A 360 -16.94 3.91 1.86
CA HIS A 360 -15.91 3.17 1.12
C HIS A 360 -15.82 3.61 -0.36
N GLY A 361 -16.72 4.50 -0.77
CA GLY A 361 -16.92 4.85 -2.17
C GLY A 361 -17.61 3.75 -2.97
N LEU A 362 -17.72 3.97 -4.28
CA LEU A 362 -18.31 3.05 -5.24
C LEU A 362 -17.28 2.69 -6.32
N SER A 363 -17.28 1.43 -6.76
CA SER A 363 -16.39 0.98 -7.84
C SER A 363 -17.21 0.32 -8.95
N GLY A 364 -16.66 0.30 -10.17
CA GLY A 364 -17.31 -0.24 -11.37
C GLY A 364 -17.89 0.87 -12.25
N ASP A 365 -19.13 0.67 -12.70
CA ASP A 365 -19.80 1.58 -13.65
C ASP A 365 -21.04 2.25 -13.04
N PRO A 366 -20.92 3.05 -11.95
CA PRO A 366 -22.07 3.59 -11.27
C PRO A 366 -22.85 4.57 -12.13
N LEU A 367 -24.17 4.39 -12.13
CA LEU A 367 -25.12 5.35 -12.68
C LEU A 367 -25.20 6.55 -11.74
N LEU A 368 -24.84 7.73 -12.22
CA LEU A 368 -24.87 8.97 -11.44
C LEU A 368 -26.25 9.63 -11.48
N ALA A 369 -26.80 9.78 -12.69
CA ALA A 369 -28.09 10.42 -12.91
C ALA A 369 -28.74 9.96 -14.22
N GLU A 370 -30.05 10.08 -14.32
CA GLU A 370 -30.80 9.99 -15.57
C GLU A 370 -31.14 11.41 -16.06
N LEU A 371 -30.71 11.73 -17.28
CA LEU A 371 -30.94 13.02 -17.92
C LEU A 371 -32.01 12.88 -18.98
N SER A 372 -33.08 13.66 -18.94
CA SER A 372 -34.12 13.62 -19.98
C SER A 372 -34.15 14.89 -20.82
N PHE A 373 -34.21 14.71 -22.14
CA PHE A 373 -34.22 15.78 -23.13
C PHE A 373 -35.44 15.65 -24.05
N THR A 374 -35.96 16.79 -24.50
CA THR A 374 -36.93 16.86 -25.61
C THR A 374 -36.26 17.52 -26.81
N ALA A 375 -36.33 16.90 -27.99
CA ALA A 375 -35.80 17.48 -29.21
C ALA A 375 -36.67 18.65 -29.71
N ILE A 376 -36.03 19.75 -30.08
CA ILE A 376 -36.67 20.93 -30.70
C ILE A 376 -36.61 20.80 -32.23
N THR A 377 -35.49 20.31 -32.73
CA THR A 377 -35.21 20.03 -34.14
C THR A 377 -34.73 18.60 -34.30
N THR A 378 -34.61 18.13 -35.54
CA THR A 378 -33.99 16.83 -35.82
C THR A 378 -32.53 16.84 -35.39
N THR A 379 -32.15 16.00 -34.43
CA THR A 379 -30.81 16.01 -33.80
C THR A 379 -30.50 14.67 -33.15
N SER A 380 -29.31 14.48 -32.58
CA SER A 380 -29.00 13.36 -31.68
C SER A 380 -28.45 13.89 -30.36
N VAL A 381 -28.61 13.13 -29.27
CA VAL A 381 -28.07 13.52 -27.96
C VAL A 381 -26.55 13.66 -28.02
N ALA A 382 -25.84 12.73 -28.66
CA ALA A 382 -24.39 12.79 -28.83
C ALA A 382 -23.90 14.06 -29.54
N SER A 383 -24.68 14.61 -30.48
CA SER A 383 -24.31 15.83 -31.22
C SER A 383 -24.74 17.13 -30.51
N SER A 384 -25.69 17.06 -29.58
CA SER A 384 -26.31 18.22 -28.92
C SER A 384 -25.98 18.36 -27.44
N VAL A 385 -25.42 17.33 -26.80
CA VAL A 385 -25.14 17.28 -25.37
C VAL A 385 -23.69 16.86 -25.15
N GLN A 386 -22.95 17.64 -24.35
CA GLN A 386 -21.54 17.38 -24.05
C GLN A 386 -21.22 17.56 -22.57
N VAL A 387 -20.39 16.65 -22.05
CA VAL A 387 -19.75 16.84 -20.74
C VAL A 387 -18.61 17.83 -20.93
N VAL A 388 -18.69 19.00 -20.29
CA VAL A 388 -17.67 20.06 -20.43
C VAL A 388 -16.71 20.10 -19.25
N ARG A 389 -17.13 19.55 -18.10
CA ARG A 389 -16.29 19.39 -16.91
C ARG A 389 -16.69 18.13 -16.17
N SER A 390 -15.70 17.40 -15.70
CA SER A 390 -15.85 16.27 -14.78
C SER A 390 -14.74 16.35 -13.74
N SER A 391 -15.13 16.33 -12.47
CA SER A 391 -14.23 16.17 -11.33
C SER A 391 -14.76 14.99 -10.52
N LEU A 392 -14.02 13.89 -10.56
CA LEU A 392 -14.31 12.68 -9.80
C LEU A 392 -13.25 12.57 -8.71
N GLN A 393 -13.68 12.30 -7.48
CA GLN A 393 -12.79 12.23 -6.33
C GLN A 393 -13.08 10.99 -5.50
N SER A 394 -12.04 10.43 -4.88
CA SER A 394 -12.21 9.41 -3.85
C SER A 394 -12.82 10.00 -2.56
N PRO A 395 -13.35 9.18 -1.63
CA PRO A 395 -13.90 9.65 -0.37
C PRO A 395 -12.87 10.43 0.44
N ASN A 396 -13.36 11.46 1.13
CA ASN A 396 -12.57 12.16 2.12
C ASN A 396 -12.57 11.37 3.42
N TYR A 397 -11.44 10.78 3.79
CA TYR A 397 -11.31 10.02 5.04
C TYR A 397 -10.81 10.88 6.22
N GLU A 398 -10.46 12.16 6.00
CA GLU A 398 -10.13 13.09 7.10
C GLU A 398 -11.38 13.68 7.76
N ASP A 399 -12.40 13.98 6.94
CA ASP A 399 -13.65 14.61 7.37
C ASP A 399 -14.70 13.55 7.76
N LEU A 400 -14.42 12.75 8.79
CA LEU A 400 -15.40 11.79 9.34
C LEU A 400 -16.47 12.52 10.17
N HIS A 401 -17.41 13.20 9.50
CA HIS A 401 -18.54 13.87 10.14
C HIS A 401 -19.72 12.92 10.35
N TYR A 402 -20.26 12.87 11.58
CA TYR A 402 -21.46 12.12 11.91
C TYR A 402 -22.56 13.07 12.39
N ASN A 403 -23.67 13.09 11.66
CA ASN A 403 -24.86 13.83 12.07
C ASN A 403 -25.54 13.07 13.21
N LEU A 404 -25.40 13.59 14.42
CA LEU A 404 -25.97 13.03 15.65
C LEU A 404 -26.81 14.11 16.34
N VAL A 405 -27.90 13.69 16.98
CA VAL A 405 -28.74 14.58 17.79
C VAL A 405 -28.26 14.52 19.24
N ALA A 406 -28.11 15.67 19.88
CA ALA A 406 -27.78 15.73 21.30
C ALA A 406 -28.78 14.92 22.13
N GLY A 407 -28.27 14.14 23.09
CA GLY A 407 -29.05 13.20 23.90
C GLY A 407 -29.16 11.79 23.31
N ASN A 408 -28.67 11.54 22.09
CA ASN A 408 -28.60 10.19 21.52
C ASN A 408 -27.25 9.51 21.83
N PRO A 409 -27.22 8.16 21.89
CA PRO A 409 -25.97 7.43 22.05
C PRO A 409 -25.08 7.65 20.82
N VAL A 410 -23.79 7.84 21.06
CA VAL A 410 -22.76 7.90 20.04
C VAL A 410 -22.22 6.49 19.82
N PHE A 411 -22.39 5.99 18.61
CA PHE A 411 -21.71 4.78 18.17
C PHE A 411 -20.52 5.21 17.35
N ALA A 412 -19.38 5.34 18.01
CA ALA A 412 -18.15 5.66 17.33
C ALA A 412 -17.91 4.61 16.22
N PRO A 413 -17.52 5.03 15.01
CA PRO A 413 -17.30 4.11 13.90
C PRO A 413 -16.09 3.26 14.24
N ILE A 414 -16.24 1.94 14.22
CA ILE A 414 -15.15 1.01 14.47
C ILE A 414 -14.46 0.82 13.12
N PRO A 415 -13.22 1.29 12.90
CA PRO A 415 -12.54 1.23 11.59
C PRO A 415 -12.38 -0.19 11.02
N LEU A 416 -12.59 -1.22 11.82
CA LEU A 416 -12.49 -2.62 11.42
C LEU A 416 -13.80 -3.38 11.68
N ARG A 417 -14.94 -2.68 11.70
CA ARG A 417 -16.26 -3.27 11.92
C ARG A 417 -16.57 -4.28 10.81
N GLY A 418 -16.81 -5.54 11.18
CA GLY A 418 -17.07 -6.63 10.24
C GLY A 418 -15.82 -7.40 9.80
N LEU A 419 -14.61 -6.87 10.06
CA LEU A 419 -13.37 -7.58 9.77
C LEU A 419 -12.99 -8.56 10.88
N LEU A 420 -13.07 -8.11 12.12
CA LEU A 420 -12.60 -8.88 13.27
C LEU A 420 -13.73 -9.64 13.98
N ASP A 421 -15.00 -9.30 13.73
CA ASP A 421 -16.15 -9.68 14.59
C ASP A 421 -15.88 -9.52 16.10
N THR A 422 -14.79 -8.83 16.47
CA THR A 422 -14.43 -8.54 17.84
C THR A 422 -15.05 -7.21 18.19
N GLN A 423 -15.85 -7.24 19.26
CA GLN A 423 -16.21 -6.00 19.92
C GLN A 423 -14.91 -5.32 20.39
N PRO A 424 -14.81 -3.99 20.29
CA PRO A 424 -13.68 -3.27 20.87
C PRO A 424 -13.48 -3.74 22.32
N CYS A 425 -12.24 -4.03 22.73
CA CYS A 425 -12.02 -4.50 24.09
C CYS A 425 -12.36 -3.39 25.09
N THR A 426 -12.54 -3.76 26.37
CA THR A 426 -12.92 -2.83 27.45
C THR A 426 -11.95 -1.66 27.65
N GLN A 427 -10.75 -1.72 27.07
CA GLN A 427 -9.75 -0.66 27.06
C GLN A 427 -9.98 0.39 25.97
N THR A 428 -10.96 0.21 25.07
CA THR A 428 -11.37 1.25 24.12
C THR A 428 -11.91 2.44 24.91
N THR A 429 -11.24 3.59 24.79
CA THR A 429 -11.61 4.79 25.53
C THR A 429 -11.79 5.96 24.58
N THR A 430 -12.59 6.92 25.00
CA THR A 430 -12.50 8.26 24.46
C THR A 430 -11.30 8.97 25.07
N PHE A 431 -10.60 9.77 24.28
CA PHE A 431 -9.56 10.66 24.79
C PHE A 431 -10.25 11.92 25.32
N GLU A 432 -10.14 12.18 26.63
CA GLU A 432 -10.70 13.36 27.30
C GLU A 432 -9.60 14.38 27.63
N PRO A 433 -9.29 15.33 26.73
CA PRO A 433 -8.30 16.36 27.05
C PRO A 433 -8.83 17.44 28.01
N GLU A 434 -10.15 17.73 28.05
CA GLU A 434 -10.72 18.81 28.88
C GLU A 434 -12.21 18.62 29.26
N LYS A 435 -12.70 19.39 30.26
CA LYS A 435 -14.06 19.35 30.84
C LYS A 435 -15.22 19.78 29.93
N ALA A 436 -14.99 20.03 28.64
CA ALA A 436 -15.99 20.58 27.71
C ALA A 436 -16.02 19.82 26.37
N THR A 437 -16.09 18.50 26.43
CA THR A 437 -16.27 17.65 25.25
C THR A 437 -17.71 17.73 24.70
N PRO A 438 -17.90 17.49 23.39
CA PRO A 438 -19.22 17.42 22.76
C PRO A 438 -20.00 16.14 23.12
N TYR A 439 -19.47 15.31 24.02
CA TYR A 439 -20.06 14.06 24.46
C TYR A 439 -19.96 13.92 25.99
N TRP A 440 -20.61 12.90 26.56
CA TRP A 440 -20.42 12.45 27.93
C TRP A 440 -20.51 10.93 27.99
N GLU A 441 -19.88 10.32 28.97
CA GLU A 441 -19.88 8.87 29.20
C GLU A 441 -20.81 8.53 30.38
N ASP A 442 -21.68 7.53 30.22
CA ASP A 442 -22.50 7.04 31.32
C ASP A 442 -21.75 6.04 32.22
N PHE A 443 -22.38 5.60 33.32
CA PHE A 443 -21.73 4.66 34.26
C PHE A 443 -21.41 3.28 33.68
N LYS A 444 -21.90 2.95 32.48
CA LYS A 444 -21.64 1.70 31.77
C LYS A 444 -20.58 1.86 30.66
N GLY A 445 -20.04 3.06 30.49
CA GLY A 445 -19.10 3.38 29.42
C GLY A 445 -19.75 3.70 28.08
N GLN A 446 -21.07 3.88 28.02
CA GLN A 446 -21.73 4.29 26.78
C GLN A 446 -21.53 5.80 26.57
N ILE A 447 -21.09 6.16 25.36
CA ILE A 447 -20.90 7.54 24.96
C ILE A 447 -22.23 8.12 24.46
N TRP A 448 -22.52 9.36 24.86
CA TRP A 448 -23.74 10.09 24.51
C TRP A 448 -23.40 11.49 23.97
N ALA A 449 -24.12 11.92 22.93
CA ALA A 449 -23.90 13.24 22.33
C ALA A 449 -24.44 14.34 23.26
N ARG A 450 -23.66 15.40 23.46
CA ARG A 450 -24.02 16.58 24.28
C ARG A 450 -24.22 17.82 23.42
N ALA A 451 -23.34 18.05 22.45
CA ALA A 451 -23.30 19.23 21.58
C ALA A 451 -22.54 18.91 20.29
N ALA A 452 -22.49 19.85 19.34
CA ALA A 452 -21.61 19.75 18.19
C ALA A 452 -20.13 19.92 18.61
N GLY A 453 -19.21 19.16 18.00
CA GLY A 453 -17.78 19.28 18.23
C GLY A 453 -17.01 18.02 17.79
N GLU A 454 -15.73 17.94 18.16
CA GLU A 454 -14.84 16.83 17.84
C GLU A 454 -14.70 15.83 19.00
N MET A 455 -14.64 14.55 18.66
CA MET A 455 -14.39 13.45 19.60
C MET A 455 -13.24 12.58 19.08
N LYS A 456 -12.25 12.34 19.92
CA LYS A 456 -11.16 11.39 19.65
C LYS A 456 -11.45 10.08 20.37
N VAL A 457 -11.45 8.97 19.63
CA VAL A 457 -11.67 7.61 20.15
C VAL A 457 -10.44 6.77 19.88
N LEU A 458 -9.93 6.13 20.93
CA LEU A 458 -8.80 5.22 20.87
C LEU A 458 -9.33 3.79 20.89
N TYR A 459 -9.20 3.10 19.76
CA TYR A 459 -9.58 1.70 19.63
C TYR A 459 -8.44 0.77 20.02
N TYR A 460 -8.77 -0.23 20.83
CA TYR A 460 -7.88 -1.33 21.18
C TYR A 460 -8.50 -2.64 20.69
N TYR A 461 -7.75 -3.37 19.87
CA TYR A 461 -8.14 -4.63 19.25
C TYR A 461 -7.37 -5.80 19.83
#